data_AF-A0A0E3QBW7-F1
#
_entry.id   AF-A0A0E3QBW7-F1
#
_cell.length_a   1.000
_cell.length_b   1.000
_cell.length_c   1.000
_cell.angle_alpha   90.00
_cell.angle_beta   90.00
_cell.angle_gamma   90.00
#
_symmetry.space_group_name_H-M   'P 1'
#
loop_
_entity.id
_entity.type
_entity.pdbx_description
1 polymer ?
#
loop_
_entity_poly.entity_id
_entity_poly.type
_entity_poly.pdbx_seq_one_letter_code
_entity_poly.pdbx_strand_id
1 'polypeptide(L)'
;MIVQECNLSLDELLKFDGVMAAGIFSPEGKLVEYKSRDEMPKEMAEMTAKFCGAVNLMFDALASAYTQLYKMNWVPQQNWMYSGGDWTVMISGTRGVFVDKSKADLKKLFMALGMC
;
A
#
# COMPACT_ATOMS: atom_id res chain seq x y z
N MET A 1 -17.70 -10.76 -19.58
CA MET A 1 -16.54 -11.11 -18.74
C MET A 1 -15.64 -9.89 -18.69
N ILE A 2 -15.65 -9.16 -17.59
CA ILE A 2 -14.75 -8.01 -17.40
C ILE A 2 -13.43 -8.60 -16.92
N VAL A 3 -12.36 -8.39 -17.69
CA VAL A 3 -11.00 -8.76 -17.26
C VAL A 3 -10.71 -7.91 -16.02
N GLN A 4 -10.59 -8.56 -14.87
CA GLN A 4 -10.33 -7.91 -13.60
C GLN A 4 -8.88 -7.42 -13.61
N GLU A 5 -8.68 -6.11 -13.77
CA GLU A 5 -7.36 -5.47 -13.79
C GLU A 5 -6.75 -5.45 -12.37
N CYS A 6 -6.32 -6.62 -11.87
CA CYS A 6 -5.47 -6.71 -10.67
C CYS A 6 -4.05 -6.23 -11.07
N ASN A 7 -3.42 -5.36 -10.26
CA ASN A 7 -2.05 -4.84 -10.43
C ASN A 7 -1.84 -3.83 -11.59
N LEU A 8 -2.67 -2.79 -11.64
CA LEU A 8 -2.54 -1.63 -12.54
C LEU A 8 -1.16 -0.96 -12.46
N SER A 9 -0.77 -0.02 -13.33
CA SER A 9 0.44 0.82 -13.23
C SER A 9 0.27 1.97 -12.20
N LEU A 10 1.36 2.67 -11.82
CA LEU A 10 1.26 3.81 -10.88
C LEU A 10 0.40 4.94 -11.49
N ASP A 11 0.56 5.20 -12.78
CA ASP A 11 -0.23 6.21 -13.51
C ASP A 11 -1.71 5.83 -13.57
N GLU A 12 -2.04 4.55 -13.69
CA GLU A 12 -3.42 4.08 -13.63
C GLU A 12 -4.03 4.17 -12.23
N LEU A 13 -3.25 3.89 -11.18
CA LEU A 13 -3.70 4.10 -9.80
C LEU A 13 -4.02 5.56 -9.52
N LEU A 14 -3.25 6.51 -10.07
CA LEU A 14 -3.54 7.93 -9.94
C LEU A 14 -4.83 8.38 -10.62
N LYS A 15 -5.43 7.57 -11.52
CA LYS A 15 -6.72 7.91 -12.15
C LYS A 15 -7.89 7.73 -11.17
N PHE A 16 -7.71 6.99 -10.08
CA PHE A 16 -8.76 6.80 -9.08
C PHE A 16 -8.91 8.05 -8.20
N ASP A 17 -10.16 8.46 -7.98
CA ASP A 17 -10.47 9.56 -7.09
C ASP A 17 -9.94 9.31 -5.67
N GLY A 18 -9.43 10.38 -5.08
CA GLY A 18 -8.80 10.34 -3.77
C GLY A 18 -7.38 9.77 -3.73
N VAL A 19 -6.88 9.11 -4.78
CA VAL A 19 -5.46 8.70 -4.81
C VAL A 19 -4.59 9.94 -5.01
N MET A 20 -3.84 10.32 -3.97
CA MET A 20 -2.94 11.48 -4.00
C MET A 20 -1.54 11.10 -4.45
N ALA A 21 -1.10 9.90 -4.07
CA ALA A 21 0.17 9.34 -4.51
C ALA A 21 0.08 7.82 -4.64
N ALA A 22 0.89 7.26 -5.54
CA ALA A 22 1.13 5.84 -5.69
C ALA A 22 2.63 5.59 -5.75
N GLY A 23 3.12 4.50 -5.15
CA GLY A 23 4.55 4.25 -5.11
C GLY A 23 4.94 2.80 -4.90
N ILE A 24 6.23 2.56 -5.16
CA ILE A 24 6.94 1.31 -4.96
C ILE A 24 8.11 1.59 -4.01
N PHE A 25 8.29 0.74 -3.03
CA PHE A 25 9.39 0.79 -2.08
C PHE A 25 10.11 -0.57 -1.99
N SER A 26 11.29 -0.61 -1.40
CA SER A 26 11.98 -1.85 -1.05
C SER A 26 11.40 -2.45 0.23
N PRO A 27 11.64 -3.74 0.54
CA PRO A 27 11.22 -4.33 1.82
C PRO A 27 11.70 -3.54 3.06
N GLU A 28 12.85 -2.88 2.97
CA GLU A 28 13.45 -2.07 4.02
C GLU A 28 12.90 -0.62 4.06
N GLY A 29 11.94 -0.29 3.20
CA GLY A 29 11.32 1.04 3.16
C GLY A 29 12.11 2.08 2.37
N LYS A 30 12.99 1.68 1.45
CA LYS A 30 13.63 2.63 0.51
C LYS A 30 12.67 2.94 -0.63
N LEU A 31 12.45 4.22 -0.93
CA LEU A 31 11.68 4.63 -2.11
C LEU A 31 12.35 4.16 -3.41
N VAL A 32 11.58 3.46 -4.26
CA VAL A 32 12.02 3.00 -5.59
C VAL A 32 11.45 3.92 -6.67
N GLU A 33 10.13 4.11 -6.67
CA GLU A 33 9.43 4.97 -7.62
C GLU A 33 8.16 5.53 -6.95
N TYR A 34 7.76 6.75 -7.31
CA TYR A 34 6.45 7.28 -6.97
C TYR A 34 5.89 8.17 -8.08
N LYS A 35 4.56 8.29 -8.08
CA LYS A 35 3.79 9.25 -8.85
C LYS A 35 2.80 9.91 -7.89
N SER A 36 2.49 11.18 -8.12
CA SER A 36 1.50 11.92 -7.32
C SER A 36 0.67 12.85 -8.19
N ARG A 37 -0.58 13.12 -7.78
CA ARG A 37 -1.48 14.06 -8.46
C ARG A 37 -1.01 15.51 -8.28
N ASP A 38 -0.57 15.83 -7.07
CA ASP A 38 0.08 17.10 -6.74
C ASP A 38 1.59 16.89 -6.67
N GLU A 39 2.39 17.97 -6.67
CA GLU A 39 3.84 17.91 -6.51
C GLU A 39 4.24 17.48 -5.08
N MET A 40 3.90 16.24 -4.68
CA MET A 40 4.33 15.63 -3.43
C MET A 40 5.86 15.73 -3.36
N PRO A 41 6.42 16.43 -2.35
CA PRO A 41 7.86 16.55 -2.25
C PRO A 41 8.50 15.17 -2.12
N LYS A 42 9.62 14.96 -2.81
CA LYS A 42 10.37 13.69 -2.77
C LYS A 42 10.69 13.25 -1.34
N GLU A 43 11.02 14.19 -0.45
CA GLU A 43 11.27 13.90 0.97
C GLU A 43 10.06 13.27 1.67
N MET A 44 8.85 13.77 1.38
CA MET A 44 7.61 13.19 1.92
C MET A 44 7.38 11.78 1.37
N ALA A 45 7.68 11.54 0.08
CA ALA A 45 7.57 10.22 -0.53
C ALA A 45 8.58 9.23 0.08
N GLU A 46 9.81 9.67 0.33
CA GLU A 46 10.84 8.88 1.00
C GLU A 46 10.46 8.57 2.45
N MET A 47 9.89 9.53 3.17
CA MET A 47 9.37 9.31 4.52
C MET A 47 8.21 8.29 4.52
N THR A 48 7.31 8.39 3.53
CA THR A 48 6.20 7.45 3.36
C THR A 48 6.71 6.03 3.07
N ALA A 49 7.73 5.88 2.22
CA ALA A 49 8.36 4.58 1.98
C ALA A 49 8.96 3.97 3.25
N LYS A 50 9.64 4.78 4.08
CA LYS A 50 10.19 4.33 5.37
C LYS A 50 9.08 3.90 6.33
N PHE A 51 7.98 4.65 6.38
CA PHE A 51 6.80 4.27 7.15
C PHE A 51 6.27 2.90 6.72
N CYS A 52 6.09 2.66 5.41
CA CYS A 52 5.58 1.40 4.91
C CYS A 52 6.54 0.22 5.18
N GLY A 53 7.85 0.42 5.04
CA GLY A 53 8.87 -0.59 5.38
C GLY A 53 8.85 -0.95 6.87
N ALA A 54 8.70 0.03 7.76
CA ALA A 54 8.60 -0.21 9.19
C ALA A 54 7.35 -1.02 9.56
N VAL A 55 6.20 -0.71 8.93
CA VAL A 55 4.95 -1.46 9.15
C VAL A 55 5.06 -2.90 8.63
N ASN A 56 5.65 -3.11 7.45
CA ASN A 56 5.93 -4.44 6.91
C ASN A 56 6.79 -5.26 7.88
N LEU A 57 7.91 -4.70 8.36
CA LEU A 57 8.80 -5.38 9.30
C LEU A 57 8.06 -5.76 10.61
N MET A 58 7.24 -4.86 11.13
CA MET A 58 6.45 -5.11 12.34
C MET A 58 5.46 -6.27 12.12
N PHE A 59 4.71 -6.26 11.01
CA PHE A 59 3.75 -7.32 10.71
C PHE A 59 4.43 -8.65 10.43
N ASP A 60 5.54 -8.69 9.70
CA ASP A 60 6.32 -9.91 9.49
C ASP A 60 6.79 -10.53 10.82
N ALA A 61 7.28 -9.70 11.75
CA ALA A 61 7.70 -10.16 13.07
C ALA A 61 6.54 -10.76 13.87
N LEU A 62 5.40 -10.06 13.93
CA LEU A 62 4.23 -10.52 14.66
C LEU A 62 3.61 -11.77 14.02
N ALA A 63 3.41 -11.78 12.70
CA ALA A 63 2.87 -12.93 11.97
C ALA A 63 3.78 -14.16 12.10
N SER A 64 5.10 -13.98 12.08
CA SER A 64 6.06 -15.06 12.32
C SER A 64 5.94 -15.63 13.73
N ALA A 65 5.77 -14.78 14.75
CA ALA A 65 5.56 -15.23 16.13
C ALA A 65 4.26 -16.05 16.27
N TYR A 66 3.15 -15.59 15.68
CA TYR A 66 1.89 -16.35 15.66
C TYR A 66 2.02 -17.69 14.93
N THR A 67 2.76 -17.71 13.81
CA THR A 67 3.03 -18.93 13.06
C THR A 67 3.82 -19.95 13.89
N GLN A 68 4.85 -19.51 14.60
CA GLN A 68 5.69 -20.40 15.40
C GLN A 68 4.97 -20.92 16.66
N LEU A 69 4.34 -20.01 17.42
CA LEU A 69 3.74 -20.30 18.73
C LEU A 69 2.38 -20.99 18.61
N TYR A 70 1.57 -20.59 17.62
CA TYR A 70 0.17 -21.02 17.50
C TYR A 70 -0.15 -21.75 16.19
N LYS A 71 0.87 -22.04 15.36
CA LYS A 71 0.74 -22.80 14.09
C LYS A 71 -0.22 -22.17 13.08
N MET A 72 -0.42 -20.86 13.17
CA MET A 72 -1.20 -20.12 12.18
C MET A 72 -0.42 -20.00 10.87
N ASN A 73 -1.10 -20.01 9.73
CA ASN A 73 -0.45 -19.82 8.43
C ASN A 73 -0.57 -18.35 7.99
N TRP A 74 0.12 -17.45 8.70
CA TRP A 74 0.01 -15.98 8.49
C TRP A 74 1.15 -15.38 7.69
N VAL A 75 2.17 -16.17 7.38
CA VAL A 75 3.30 -15.77 6.54
C VAL A 75 3.25 -16.51 5.21
N PRO A 76 3.60 -15.88 4.08
CA PRO A 76 4.11 -14.50 3.96
C PRO A 76 3.00 -13.45 4.11
N GLN A 77 3.37 -12.27 4.63
CA GLN A 77 2.50 -11.09 4.58
C GLN A 77 2.21 -10.75 3.12
N GLN A 78 0.94 -10.45 2.80
CA GLN A 78 0.56 -10.01 1.46
C GLN A 78 0.17 -8.53 1.43
N ASN A 79 -0.82 -8.13 2.23
CA ASN A 79 -1.45 -6.82 2.10
C ASN A 79 -1.82 -6.24 3.46
N TRP A 80 -1.89 -4.91 3.56
CA TRP A 80 -2.47 -4.23 4.70
C TRP A 80 -3.03 -2.85 4.34
N MET A 81 -3.90 -2.34 5.20
CA MET A 81 -4.45 -1.00 5.09
C MET A 81 -4.42 -0.33 6.46
N TYR A 82 -4.02 0.94 6.49
CA TYR A 82 -4.13 1.82 7.64
C TYR A 82 -5.04 2.99 7.28
N SER A 83 -6.02 3.30 8.14
CA SER A 83 -6.89 4.47 7.98
C SER A 83 -6.90 5.26 9.28
N GLY A 84 -6.60 6.56 9.21
CA GLY A 84 -6.56 7.45 10.36
C GLY A 84 -6.80 8.91 9.94
N GLY A 85 -7.67 9.60 10.66
CA GLY A 85 -8.13 10.94 10.26
C GLY A 85 -8.71 10.91 8.84
N ASP A 86 -8.25 11.81 7.98
CA ASP A 86 -8.72 11.94 6.59
C ASP A 86 -7.97 11.06 5.59
N TRP A 87 -6.98 10.29 6.05
CA TRP A 87 -6.04 9.59 5.18
C TRP A 87 -6.13 8.07 5.33
N THR A 88 -5.91 7.38 4.21
CA THR A 88 -5.76 5.94 4.14
C THR A 88 -4.51 5.58 3.35
N VAL A 89 -3.74 4.60 3.84
CA VAL A 89 -2.64 3.96 3.11
C VAL A 89 -3.04 2.51 2.82
N MET A 90 -2.95 2.09 1.56
CA MET A 90 -3.25 0.72 1.14
C MET A 90 -2.03 0.12 0.47
N ILE A 91 -1.49 -0.95 1.05
CA ILE A 91 -0.25 -1.60 0.61
C ILE A 91 -0.52 -3.05 0.19
N SER A 92 0.01 -3.41 -0.97
CA SER A 92 0.13 -4.75 -1.51
C SER A 92 1.62 -5.06 -1.73
N GLY A 93 2.18 -5.92 -0.88
CA GLY A 93 3.62 -6.19 -0.79
C GLY A 93 4.43 -4.93 -0.51
N THR A 94 5.15 -4.45 -1.52
CA THR A 94 5.95 -3.22 -1.46
C THR A 94 5.44 -2.11 -2.37
N ARG A 95 4.16 -2.17 -2.73
CA ARG A 95 3.47 -1.24 -3.60
C ARG A 95 2.23 -0.71 -2.91
N GLY A 96 1.87 0.55 -3.13
CA GLY A 96 0.61 1.04 -2.61
C GLY A 96 0.23 2.45 -3.00
N VAL A 97 -0.81 2.93 -2.33
CA VAL A 97 -1.40 4.26 -2.54
C VAL A 97 -1.59 5.01 -1.22
N PHE A 98 -1.44 6.33 -1.29
CA PHE A 98 -1.80 7.29 -0.26
C PHE A 98 -3.08 8.02 -0.69
N VAL A 99 -4.10 7.98 0.15
CA VAL A 99 -5.49 8.21 -0.27
C VAL A 99 -6.20 9.19 0.64
N ASP A 100 -6.76 10.26 0.05
CA ASP A 100 -7.76 11.12 0.68
C ASP A 100 -9.09 10.35 0.77
N LYS A 101 -9.44 9.96 2.00
CA LYS A 101 -10.57 9.10 2.31
C LYS A 101 -11.91 9.73 1.93
N SER A 102 -12.01 11.06 1.89
CA SER A 102 -13.26 11.77 1.57
C SER A 102 -13.69 11.62 0.11
N LYS A 103 -12.74 11.26 -0.77
CA LYS A 103 -12.94 11.19 -2.23
C LYS A 103 -12.87 9.75 -2.78
N ALA A 104 -12.26 8.83 -2.04
CA ALA A 104 -11.89 7.53 -2.56
C ALA A 104 -12.96 6.45 -2.43
N ASP A 105 -13.11 5.64 -3.47
CA ASP A 105 -13.80 4.36 -3.44
C ASP A 105 -12.80 3.26 -3.06
N LEU A 106 -12.68 2.98 -1.76
CA LEU A 106 -11.72 2.00 -1.25
C LEU A 106 -11.93 0.60 -1.85
N LYS A 107 -13.17 0.19 -2.15
CA LYS A 107 -13.45 -1.14 -2.73
C LYS A 107 -12.84 -1.27 -4.12
N LYS A 108 -12.95 -0.23 -4.94
CA LYS A 108 -12.31 -0.19 -6.26
C LYS A 108 -10.78 -0.23 -6.13
N LEU A 109 -10.22 0.49 -5.16
CA LEU A 109 -8.78 0.49 -4.91
C LEU A 109 -8.24 -0.87 -4.44
N PHE A 110 -9.00 -1.60 -3.63
CA PHE A 110 -8.65 -2.97 -3.25
C PHE A 110 -8.43 -3.85 -4.50
N MET A 111 -9.37 -3.84 -5.43
CA MET A 111 -9.26 -4.60 -6.68
C MET A 111 -8.09 -4.11 -7.55
N ALA A 112 -7.93 -2.79 -7.70
CA ALA A 112 -6.89 -2.18 -8.52
C ALA A 112 -5.47 -2.54 -8.05
N LEU A 113 -5.27 -2.66 -6.74
CA LEU A 113 -4.00 -3.06 -6.12
C LEU A 113 -3.73 -4.58 -6.18
N GLY A 114 -4.63 -5.35 -6.78
CA GLY A 114 -4.51 -6.79 -6.80
C GLY A 114 -4.72 -7.45 -5.43
N MET A 115 -5.41 -6.77 -4.51
CA MET A 115 -5.91 -7.38 -3.27
C MET A 115 -7.19 -8.16 -3.58
N CYS A 116 -6.99 -9.14 -4.45
CA CYS A 116 -7.89 -10.16 -4.95
C CYS A 116 -7.49 -11.43 -4.18
#